data_AF-A0A848SJV4-F1
#
_entry.id   AF-A0A848SJV4-F1
#
_cell.length_a   1.000
_cell.length_b   1.000
_cell.length_c   1.000
_cell.angle_alpha   90.00
_cell.angle_beta   90.00
_cell.angle_gamma   90.00
#
_symmetry.space_group_name_H-M   'P 1'
#
loop_
_entity.id
_entity.type
_entity.pdbx_description
1 polymer ?
#
loop_
_entity_poly.entity_id
_entity_poly.type
_entity_poly.pdbx_seq_one_letter_code
_entity_poly.pdbx_strand_id
1 'polypeptide(L)'
;MEHHKDALLAVRANLHAQIAQLEQDSRAMTMPALHEAIDAIRATALAHNLIAIEGIAHAFERAIARNRNATAFGLYFDQLKLATGCAEIDGKAARDAMLAAISVRMTG
;
A
#
# COMPACT_ATOMS: atom_id res chain seq x y z
N MET A 1 2.24 -3.28 28.25
CA MET A 1 2.55 -3.07 26.81
C MET A 1 1.53 -3.76 25.89
N GLU A 2 0.30 -4.05 26.34
CA GLU A 2 -0.70 -4.77 25.53
C GLU A 2 -1.59 -3.82 24.71
N HIS A 3 -1.93 -2.65 25.25
CA HIS A 3 -2.76 -1.64 24.56
C HIS A 3 -2.14 -1.09 23.27
N HIS A 4 -0.82 -0.99 23.19
CA HIS A 4 -0.14 -0.46 21.98
C HIS A 4 -0.18 -1.46 20.82
N LYS A 5 -0.05 -2.76 21.13
CA LYS A 5 -0.11 -3.84 20.14
C LYS A 5 -1.52 -4.01 19.60
N ASP A 6 -2.52 -3.95 20.48
CA ASP A 6 -3.94 -4.01 20.09
C ASP A 6 -4.34 -2.82 19.21
N ALA A 7 -3.90 -1.60 19.57
CA ALA A 7 -4.12 -0.41 18.76
C ALA A 7 -3.47 -0.50 17.36
N LEU A 8 -2.24 -1.01 17.26
CA LEU A 8 -1.58 -1.23 15.96
C LEU A 8 -2.29 -2.29 15.12
N LEU A 9 -2.81 -3.36 15.73
CA LEU A 9 -3.61 -4.37 15.04
C LEU A 9 -4.91 -3.78 14.50
N ALA A 10 -5.60 -2.94 15.29
CA ALA A 10 -6.80 -2.23 14.86
C ALA A 10 -6.52 -1.29 13.68
N VAL A 11 -5.40 -0.55 13.72
CA VAL A 11 -4.97 0.32 12.60
C VAL A 11 -4.70 -0.49 11.33
N ARG A 12 -4.01 -1.63 11.44
CA ARG A 12 -3.73 -2.51 10.29
C ARG A 12 -5.02 -3.10 9.71
N ALA A 13 -5.95 -3.55 10.54
CA ALA A 13 -7.25 -4.06 10.10
C ALA A 13 -8.07 -2.97 9.39
N ASN A 14 -8.08 -1.76 9.94
CA ASN A 14 -8.74 -0.61 9.32
C ASN A 14 -8.11 -0.24 7.96
N LEU A 15 -6.78 -0.23 7.86
CA LEU A 15 -6.09 0.00 6.59
C LEU A 15 -6.41 -1.10 5.57
N HIS A 16 -6.42 -2.37 5.99
CA HIS A 16 -6.79 -3.49 5.12
C HIS A 16 -8.19 -3.33 4.54
N ALA A 17 -9.16 -2.96 5.37
CA ALA A 17 -10.54 -2.72 4.94
C ALA A 17 -10.63 -1.55 3.95
N GLN A 18 -9.94 -0.43 4.23
CA GLN A 18 -9.89 0.72 3.32
C GLN A 18 -9.26 0.36 1.97
N ILE A 19 -8.17 -0.40 1.96
CA ILE A 19 -7.50 -0.85 0.73
C ILE A 19 -8.43 -1.78 -0.07
N ALA A 20 -9.13 -2.70 0.59
CA ALA A 20 -10.06 -3.61 -0.06
C ALA A 20 -11.24 -2.87 -0.70
N GLN A 21 -11.80 -1.88 0.00
CA GLN A 21 -12.86 -1.03 -0.55
C GLN A 21 -12.35 -0.20 -1.72
N LEU A 22 -11.17 0.43 -1.57
CA LEU A 22 -10.55 1.23 -2.62
C LEU A 22 -10.28 0.43 -3.88
N GLU A 23 -9.88 -0.84 -3.77
CA GLU A 23 -9.70 -1.71 -4.95
C GLU A 23 -11.00 -1.90 -5.72
N GLN A 24 -12.14 -2.12 -5.03
CA GLN A 24 -13.44 -2.27 -5.69
C GLN A 24 -13.87 -0.98 -6.38
N ASP A 25 -13.66 0.16 -5.71
CA ASP A 25 -14.09 1.47 -6.21
C ASP A 25 -13.14 2.06 -7.26
N SER A 26 -11.88 1.62 -7.28
CA SER A 26 -10.80 2.17 -8.12
C SER A 26 -11.14 2.22 -9.61
N ARG A 27 -11.98 1.29 -10.09
CA ARG A 27 -12.42 1.24 -11.50
C ARG A 27 -13.39 2.37 -11.87
N ALA A 28 -14.20 2.80 -10.91
CA ALA A 28 -15.18 3.88 -11.09
C ALA A 28 -14.64 5.26 -10.68
N MET A 29 -13.55 5.30 -9.92
CA MET A 29 -12.96 6.54 -9.42
C MET A 29 -12.19 7.32 -10.49
N THR A 30 -12.20 8.65 -10.32
CA THR A 30 -11.32 9.54 -11.08
C THR A 30 -9.89 9.44 -10.56
N MET A 31 -8.91 9.82 -11.40
CA MET A 31 -7.49 9.78 -11.00
C MET A 31 -7.13 10.66 -9.81
N PRO A 32 -7.63 11.90 -9.69
CA PRO A 32 -7.39 12.71 -8.49
C PRO A 32 -7.92 12.03 -7.22
N ALA A 33 -9.15 11.48 -7.28
CA ALA A 33 -9.75 10.80 -6.15
C ALA A 33 -8.98 9.53 -5.74
N LEU A 34 -8.49 8.77 -6.71
CA LEU A 34 -7.66 7.59 -6.44
C LEU A 34 -6.31 7.98 -5.82
N HIS A 35 -5.70 9.05 -6.32
CA HIS A 35 -4.44 9.56 -5.76
C HIS A 35 -4.63 10.05 -4.32
N GLU A 36 -5.69 10.83 -4.04
CA GLU A 36 -6.02 11.27 -2.67
C GLU A 36 -6.27 10.09 -1.73
N ALA A 37 -6.97 9.05 -2.20
CA ALA A 37 -7.22 7.86 -1.39
C ALA A 37 -5.94 7.09 -1.05
N ILE A 38 -5.01 6.96 -2.02
CA ILE A 38 -3.71 6.31 -1.79
C ILE A 38 -2.83 7.16 -0.86
N ASP A 39 -2.84 8.49 -1.03
CA ASP A 39 -2.12 9.41 -0.15
C ASP A 39 -2.61 9.34 1.31
N ALA A 40 -3.93 9.25 1.52
CA ALA A 40 -4.51 9.09 2.85
C ALA A 40 -4.07 7.77 3.53
N ILE A 41 -3.99 6.67 2.77
CA ILE A 41 -3.45 5.39 3.23
C ILE A 41 -1.97 5.55 3.62
N ARG A 42 -1.17 6.22 2.77
CA ARG A 42 0.25 6.48 3.02
C ARG A 42 0.48 7.33 4.27
N ALA A 43 -0.29 8.41 4.44
CA ALA A 43 -0.21 9.29 5.60
C ALA A 43 -0.53 8.56 6.91
N THR A 44 -1.58 7.73 6.90
CA THR A 44 -1.95 6.89 8.05
C THR A 44 -0.85 5.87 8.36
N ALA A 45 -0.30 5.21 7.33
CA ALA A 45 0.80 4.26 7.51
C ALA A 45 2.05 4.93 8.11
N LEU A 46 2.41 6.12 7.63
CA LEU A 46 3.55 6.89 8.13
C LEU A 46 3.36 7.30 9.60
N ALA A 47 2.17 7.77 9.98
CA ALA A 47 1.84 8.15 11.35
C ALA A 47 2.00 7.00 12.36
N HIS A 48 1.85 5.76 11.89
CA HIS A 48 1.99 4.54 12.69
C HIS A 48 3.28 3.75 12.43
N ASN A 49 4.27 4.35 11.76
CA ASN A 49 5.57 3.73 11.40
C ASN A 49 5.42 2.43 10.59
N LEU A 50 4.36 2.30 9.80
CA LEU A 50 4.12 1.15 8.92
C LEU A 50 4.85 1.33 7.57
N ILE A 51 6.19 1.31 7.63
CA ILE A 51 7.08 1.67 6.52
C ILE A 51 6.86 0.82 5.25
N ALA A 52 6.48 -0.45 5.39
CA ALA A 52 6.18 -1.30 4.25
C ALA A 52 4.96 -0.78 3.46
N ILE A 53 3.88 -0.42 4.16
CA ILE A 53 2.65 0.11 3.55
C ILE A 53 2.92 1.48 2.92
N GLU A 54 3.67 2.35 3.63
CA GLU A 54 4.07 3.66 3.12
C GLU A 54 4.86 3.54 1.80
N GLY A 55 5.87 2.66 1.76
CA GLY A 55 6.71 2.48 0.59
C GLY A 55 5.96 1.94 -0.63
N ILE A 56 5.00 1.02 -0.42
CA ILE A 56 4.17 0.48 -1.51
C ILE A 56 3.19 1.54 -2.01
N ALA A 57 2.54 2.28 -1.11
CA ALA A 57 1.62 3.35 -1.47
C ALA A 57 2.35 4.43 -2.30
N HIS A 58 3.55 4.83 -1.87
CA HIS A 58 4.36 5.78 -2.61
C HIS A 58 4.80 5.25 -3.99
N ALA A 59 5.15 3.97 -4.11
CA ALA A 59 5.45 3.36 -5.39
C ALA A 59 4.22 3.34 -6.32
N PHE A 60 3.04 3.10 -5.76
CA PHE A 60 1.77 3.09 -6.48
C PHE A 60 1.42 4.47 -7.05
N GLU A 61 1.53 5.53 -6.24
CA GLU A 61 1.33 6.92 -6.69
C GLU A 61 2.23 7.25 -7.90
N ARG A 62 3.51 6.88 -7.83
CA ARG A 62 4.46 7.10 -8.93
C ARG A 62 4.12 6.29 -10.17
N ALA A 63 3.64 5.06 -10.02
CA ALA A 63 3.24 4.22 -11.15
C ALA A 63 2.04 4.84 -11.89
N ILE A 64 1.02 5.29 -11.14
CA ILE A 64 -0.16 5.97 -11.68
C ILE A 64 0.26 7.26 -12.41
N ALA A 65 1.13 8.06 -11.79
CA ALA A 65 1.62 9.31 -12.37
C ALA A 65 2.44 9.10 -13.66
N ARG A 66 3.15 7.97 -13.78
CA ARG A 66 3.93 7.63 -14.98
C ARG A 66 3.05 7.15 -16.13
N ASN A 67 2.22 6.13 -15.91
CA ASN A 67 1.35 5.59 -16.95
C ASN A 67 0.20 4.78 -16.34
N ARG A 68 -0.97 5.41 -16.28
CA ARG A 68 -2.21 4.79 -15.78
C ARG A 68 -2.54 3.48 -16.48
N ASN A 69 -2.48 3.43 -17.81
CA ASN A 69 -2.96 2.27 -18.58
C ASN A 69 -2.02 1.06 -18.46
N ALA A 70 -0.74 1.30 -18.19
CA ALA A 70 0.25 0.25 -17.94
C ALA A 70 0.37 -0.11 -16.45
N THR A 71 -0.29 0.64 -15.55
CA THR A 71 -0.23 0.37 -14.12
C THR A 71 -1.05 -0.87 -13.78
N ALA A 72 -0.40 -1.90 -13.27
CA ALA A 72 -1.05 -3.10 -12.76
C ALA A 72 -1.69 -2.84 -11.38
N PHE A 73 -2.79 -2.09 -11.33
CA PHE A 73 -3.48 -1.68 -10.09
C PHE A 73 -3.70 -2.85 -9.12
N GLY A 74 -4.19 -3.99 -9.62
CA GLY A 74 -4.45 -5.18 -8.81
C GLY A 74 -3.21 -5.71 -8.09
N LEU A 75 -2.02 -5.61 -8.70
CA LEU A 75 -0.78 -6.02 -8.02
C LEU A 75 -0.45 -5.07 -6.87
N TYR A 76 -0.60 -3.76 -7.05
CA TYR A 76 -0.35 -2.81 -5.96
C TYR A 76 -1.35 -2.98 -4.81
N PHE A 77 -2.63 -3.23 -5.11
CA PHE A 77 -3.63 -3.50 -4.08
C PHE A 77 -3.35 -4.80 -3.31
N ASP A 78 -2.98 -5.89 -4.01
CA ASP A 78 -2.57 -7.15 -3.37
C ASP A 78 -1.36 -6.97 -2.46
N GLN A 79 -0.35 -6.24 -2.93
CA GLN A 79 0.85 -5.91 -2.16
C GLN A 79 0.53 -5.06 -0.91
N LEU A 80 -0.34 -4.07 -1.02
CA LEU A 80 -0.82 -3.27 0.12
C LEU A 80 -1.55 -4.15 1.15
N LYS A 81 -2.43 -5.05 0.71
CA LYS A 81 -3.13 -6.00 1.59
C LYS A 81 -2.17 -6.96 2.27
N LEU A 82 -1.20 -7.49 1.54
CA LEU A 82 -0.18 -8.37 2.12
C LEU A 82 0.63 -7.64 3.21
N ALA A 83 0.98 -6.38 2.99
CA ALA A 83 1.71 -5.56 3.95
C ALA A 83 0.90 -5.25 5.22
N THR A 84 -0.44 -5.16 5.14
CA THR A 84 -1.29 -5.03 6.34
C THR A 84 -1.36 -6.30 7.18
N GLY A 85 -1.23 -7.47 6.55
CA GLY A 85 -1.23 -8.78 7.21
C GLY A 85 0.15 -9.24 7.72
N CYS A 86 1.23 -8.67 7.18
CA CYS A 86 2.59 -8.98 7.62
C CYS A 86 2.87 -8.37 9.00
N ALA A 87 2.92 -9.23 10.02
CA ALA A 87 3.46 -8.88 11.32
C ALA A 87 4.97 -8.60 11.19
N GLU A 88 5.36 -7.35 11.41
CA GLU A 88 6.75 -6.94 11.73
C GLU A 88 7.82 -7.60 10.86
N ILE A 89 7.66 -7.58 9.53
CA ILE A 89 8.78 -7.99 8.69
C ILE A 89 9.75 -6.81 8.63
N ASP A 90 10.88 -6.98 9.28
CA ASP A 90 12.07 -6.13 9.30
C ASP A 90 12.12 -5.17 8.10
N GLY A 91 11.73 -3.91 8.37
CA GLY A 91 11.15 -2.97 7.40
C GLY A 91 12.05 -2.51 6.26
N LYS A 92 13.29 -3.00 6.20
CA LYS A 92 14.25 -2.70 5.14
C LYS A 92 14.39 -3.85 4.13
N ALA A 93 14.66 -5.06 4.59
CA ALA A 93 14.89 -6.20 3.68
C ALA A 93 13.63 -6.61 2.91
N ALA A 94 12.47 -6.61 3.58
CA ALA A 94 11.20 -6.89 2.91
C ALA A 94 10.82 -5.79 1.92
N ARG A 95 11.04 -4.53 2.29
CA ARG A 95 10.80 -3.38 1.41
C ARG A 95 11.70 -3.44 0.17
N ASP A 96 13.00 -3.68 0.33
CA ASP A 96 13.95 -3.82 -0.79
C ASP A 96 13.60 -5.02 -1.68
N ALA A 97 13.29 -6.18 -1.10
CA ALA A 97 12.89 -7.37 -1.86
C ALA A 97 11.58 -7.16 -2.64
N MET A 98 10.61 -6.48 -2.04
CA MET A 98 9.31 -6.18 -2.64
C MET A 98 9.43 -5.14 -3.76
N LEU A 99 10.21 -4.06 -3.55
CA LEU A 99 10.51 -3.06 -4.57
C LEU A 99 11.33 -3.64 -5.73
N ALA A 100 12.25 -4.57 -5.44
CA ALA A 100 12.99 -5.31 -6.45
C ALA A 100 12.07 -6.22 -7.28
N ALA A 101 11.13 -6.93 -6.64
CA ALA A 101 10.16 -7.78 -7.34
C ALA A 101 9.23 -6.98 -8.28
N ILE A 102 8.84 -5.76 -7.89
CA ILE A 102 8.07 -4.84 -8.74
C ILE A 102 8.92 -4.38 -9.93
N SER A 103 10.19 -4.02 -9.71
CA SER A 103 11.09 -3.54 -10.76
C SER A 103 11.39 -4.61 -11.82
N VAL A 104 11.53 -5.88 -11.41
CA VAL A 104 11.77 -7.01 -12.33
C VAL A 104 10.57 -7.28 -13.23
N ARG A 105 9.33 -7.11 -12.76
CA ARG A 105 8.12 -7.34 -13.57
C ARG A 105 7.79 -6.22 -14.56
N MET A 106 8.36 -5.02 -14.40
CA MET A 106 8.14 -3.90 -15.34
C MET A 106 9.12 -3.88 -16.53
N THR A 107 10.13 -4.76 -16.54
CA THR A 107 11.15 -4.83 -17.60
C THR A 107 10.97 -6.09 -18.49
N GLY A 108 9.91 -6.86 -18.27
CA GLY A 108 9.53 -8.04 -19.07
C GLY A 108 8.44 -7.74 -20.08
#